data_AF-A0A8S2W629-F1
#
_entry.id   AF-A0A8S2W629-F1
#
_cell.length_a   1.000
_cell.length_b   1.000
_cell.length_c   1.000
_cell.angle_alpha   90.00
_cell.angle_beta   90.00
_cell.angle_gamma   90.00
#
_symmetry.space_group_name_H-M   'P 1'
#
loop_
_entity.id
_entity.type
_entity.pdbx_description
1 polymer ?
#
loop_
_entity_poly.entity_id
_entity_poly.type
_entity_poly.pdbx_seq_one_letter_code
_entity_poly.pdbx_strand_id
1 'polypeptide(L)'
;MLDIQDFRGNRTVRLLPRCAEMFKELRSGGVVLESAFCGQHCPSNYVVNADLELPFVKLPLDKFAENVRCLLVDHNGSLPLASFPLCYAHRFEPLLDHDDGIPLEHFISCIKDVQIIMCDGAIKKVQFMNTIGTLNGVDTTVCSENNDVQQRLQQFSREVLDLLKQQSPHCRLPVSKFVSSYHQYFSRQCRVADYGYTKIIDLLMAISKTIQILGNGNKRIITLSHRSQVKRFTNDLVRMLKNKPQRSIHISDIPREY
;
A
#
# COMPACT_ATOMS: atom_id res chain seq x y z
N MET A 1 -33.88 24.99 5.61
CA MET A 1 -32.71 24.08 5.64
C MET A 1 -31.54 24.66 4.84
N LEU A 2 -31.81 25.40 3.76
CA LEU A 2 -30.83 26.24 3.06
C LEU A 2 -31.50 27.58 2.73
N ASP A 3 -30.71 28.65 2.69
CA ASP A 3 -31.09 29.97 2.20
C ASP A 3 -30.37 30.21 0.86
N ILE A 4 -31.07 30.80 -0.10
CA ILE A 4 -30.55 31.08 -1.45
C ILE A 4 -30.62 32.58 -1.65
N GLN A 5 -29.45 33.22 -1.75
CA GLN A 5 -29.37 34.65 -2.01
C GLN A 5 -28.80 34.88 -3.40
N ASP A 6 -29.54 35.66 -4.18
CA ASP A 6 -29.18 36.09 -5.52
C ASP A 6 -28.67 37.53 -5.44
N PHE A 7 -27.37 37.72 -5.66
CA PHE A 7 -26.78 39.06 -5.78
C PHE A 7 -25.98 39.14 -7.07
N ARG A 8 -26.43 40.02 -7.98
CA ARG A 8 -25.79 40.31 -9.27
C ARG A 8 -25.48 39.07 -10.13
N GLY A 9 -26.41 38.11 -10.16
CA GLY A 9 -26.32 36.94 -11.04
C GLY A 9 -25.46 35.78 -10.51
N ASN A 10 -24.92 35.89 -9.29
CA ASN A 10 -24.27 34.77 -8.61
C ASN A 10 -25.18 34.23 -7.49
N ARG A 11 -25.81 33.08 -7.76
CA ARG A 11 -26.57 32.33 -6.76
C ARG A 11 -25.62 31.67 -5.78
N THR A 12 -25.71 32.02 -4.52
CA THR A 12 -25.00 31.30 -3.45
C THR A 12 -26.00 30.68 -2.48
N VAL A 13 -25.77 29.40 -2.17
CA VAL A 13 -26.60 28.63 -1.25
C VAL A 13 -25.87 28.55 0.09
N ARG A 14 -26.50 29.01 1.16
CA ARG A 14 -25.93 29.00 2.52
C ARG A 14 -26.80 28.18 3.47
N LEU A 15 -26.16 27.45 4.38
CA LEU A 15 -26.85 26.81 5.50
C LEU A 15 -27.32 27.87 6.51
N LEU A 16 -28.58 27.77 6.93
CA LEU A 16 -29.12 28.65 7.97
C LEU A 16 -28.34 28.43 9.28
N PRO A 17 -28.09 29.49 10.09
CA PRO A 17 -27.28 29.40 11.31
C PRO A 17 -27.76 28.31 12.29
N ARG A 18 -29.08 28.10 12.38
CA ARG A 18 -29.69 27.05 13.21
C ARG A 18 -29.39 25.62 12.73
N CYS A 19 -29.08 25.41 11.45
CA CYS A 19 -28.65 24.12 10.94
C CYS A 19 -27.15 23.88 11.15
N ALA A 20 -26.33 24.94 11.23
CA ALA A 20 -24.89 24.81 11.49
C ALA A 20 -24.58 24.29 12.91
N GLU A 21 -25.44 24.58 13.89
CA GLU A 21 -25.30 24.05 15.25
C GLU A 21 -25.73 22.58 15.38
N MET A 22 -26.71 22.12 14.60
CA MET A 22 -27.05 20.68 14.52
C MET A 22 -25.86 19.81 14.05
N PHE A 23 -24.96 20.35 13.21
CA PHE A 23 -23.73 19.66 12.79
C PHE A 23 -22.58 19.77 13.80
N LYS A 24 -22.70 20.54 14.88
CA LYS A 24 -21.74 20.52 15.99
C LYS A 24 -22.05 19.39 16.96
N GLU A 25 -23.31 19.09 17.24
CA GLU A 25 -23.68 18.04 18.20
C GLU A 25 -23.41 16.61 17.70
N LEU A 26 -23.41 16.37 16.38
CA LEU A 26 -22.98 15.09 15.77
C LEU A 26 -21.50 14.74 15.97
N ARG A 27 -20.65 15.69 16.40
CA ARG A 27 -19.23 15.44 16.68
C ARG A 27 -18.97 14.87 18.08
N SER A 28 -19.97 14.85 18.95
CA SER A 28 -19.82 14.35 20.34
C SER A 28 -19.86 12.82 20.46
N GLY A 29 -20.11 12.12 19.35
CA GLY A 29 -20.07 10.66 19.24
C GLY A 29 -19.78 10.16 17.81
N GLY A 30 -19.06 10.96 17.01
CA GLY A 30 -18.88 10.72 15.58
C GLY A 30 -17.66 9.87 15.26
N VAL A 31 -17.83 8.86 14.40
CA VAL A 31 -16.74 8.17 13.71
C VAL A 31 -15.86 9.24 13.05
N VAL A 32 -14.59 9.34 13.43
CA VAL A 32 -13.62 10.21 12.76
C VAL A 32 -13.47 9.68 11.34
N LEU A 33 -14.14 10.30 10.38
CA LEU A 33 -13.94 10.00 8.96
C LEU A 33 -12.49 10.31 8.62
N GLU A 34 -11.74 9.27 8.26
CA GLU A 34 -10.34 9.45 7.90
C GLU A 34 -10.22 10.30 6.63
N SER A 35 -9.44 11.37 6.71
CA SER A 35 -9.15 12.20 5.54
C SER A 35 -8.20 11.47 4.59
N ALA A 36 -8.54 11.46 3.30
CA ALA A 36 -7.63 11.04 2.24
C ALA A 36 -6.47 12.02 2.02
N PHE A 37 -6.54 13.21 2.64
CA PHE A 37 -5.61 14.31 2.44
C PHE A 37 -5.01 14.84 3.73
N CYS A 38 -3.77 15.33 3.63
CA CYS A 38 -3.11 16.07 4.69
C CYS A 38 -3.82 17.42 4.92
N GLY A 39 -4.21 17.72 6.17
CA GLY A 39 -4.86 18.98 6.51
C GLY A 39 -3.92 20.21 6.56
N GLN A 40 -2.59 20.00 6.51
CA GLN A 40 -1.61 21.08 6.57
C GLN A 40 -1.16 21.55 5.18
N HIS A 41 -0.86 20.61 4.29
CA HIS A 41 -0.16 20.92 3.03
C HIS A 41 -1.02 20.71 1.78
N CYS A 42 -2.16 20.02 1.87
CA CYS A 42 -3.07 19.91 0.73
C CYS A 42 -3.94 21.16 0.62
N PRO A 43 -3.95 21.85 -0.54
CA PRO A 43 -4.89 22.94 -0.80
C PRO A 43 -6.34 22.53 -0.54
N SER A 44 -7.21 23.46 -0.10
CA SER A 44 -8.62 23.17 0.16
C SER A 44 -9.42 22.70 -1.06
N ASN A 45 -8.88 22.93 -2.27
CA ASN A 45 -9.41 22.46 -3.56
C ASN A 45 -8.56 21.32 -4.16
N TYR A 46 -7.68 20.68 -3.39
CA TYR A 46 -6.85 19.58 -3.84
C TYR A 46 -7.72 18.35 -4.09
N VAL A 47 -8.18 18.22 -5.32
CA VAL A 47 -8.84 17.01 -5.81
C VAL A 47 -7.75 16.09 -6.29
N VAL A 48 -7.47 15.07 -5.48
CA VAL A 48 -6.71 13.93 -5.98
C VAL A 48 -7.64 13.20 -6.94
N ASN A 49 -7.26 13.19 -8.22
CA ASN A 49 -7.88 12.28 -9.18
C ASN A 49 -7.86 10.88 -8.55
N ALA A 50 -8.95 10.13 -8.65
CA ALA A 50 -9.01 8.73 -8.20
C ALA A 50 -7.88 7.86 -8.81
N ASP A 51 -7.20 8.42 -9.81
CA ASP A 51 -6.07 7.93 -10.58
C ASP A 51 -4.70 8.51 -10.20
N LEU A 52 -4.50 9.17 -9.04
CA LEU A 52 -3.18 9.71 -8.69
C LEU A 52 -2.12 8.61 -8.75
N GLU A 53 -1.25 8.71 -9.75
CA GLU A 53 -0.14 7.80 -9.97
C GLU A 53 1.03 8.29 -9.13
N LEU A 54 1.42 7.48 -8.15
CA LEU A 54 2.57 7.78 -7.32
C LEU A 54 3.84 7.54 -8.13
N PRO A 55 4.86 8.41 -7.97
CA PRO A 55 6.05 8.35 -8.81
C PRO A 55 6.86 7.08 -8.56
N PHE A 56 7.66 6.75 -9.55
CA PHE A 56 8.72 5.76 -9.48
C PHE A 56 10.01 6.51 -9.12
N VAL A 57 10.57 6.22 -7.95
CA VAL A 57 11.65 7.02 -7.36
C VAL A 57 13.00 6.33 -7.48
N LYS A 58 14.06 7.15 -7.58
CA LYS A 58 15.47 6.73 -7.56
C LYS A 58 16.25 7.58 -6.59
N LEU A 59 16.29 7.14 -5.33
CA LEU A 59 16.93 7.86 -4.24
C LEU A 59 17.75 6.91 -3.38
N PRO A 60 18.80 7.39 -2.68
CA PRO A 60 19.42 6.63 -1.61
C PRO A 60 18.41 6.31 -0.50
N LEU A 61 18.24 5.03 -0.15
CA LEU A 61 17.21 4.59 0.79
C LEU A 61 17.45 5.13 2.21
N ASP A 62 18.71 5.27 2.62
CA ASP A 62 19.12 5.85 3.88
C ASP A 62 18.63 7.30 4.01
N LYS A 63 18.96 8.15 3.02
CA LYS A 63 18.56 9.56 3.04
C LYS A 63 17.04 9.71 2.94
N PHE A 64 16.41 8.93 2.07
CA PHE A 64 14.96 8.92 1.94
C PHE A 64 14.29 8.49 3.25
N ALA A 65 14.81 7.46 3.93
CA ALA A 65 14.27 6.99 5.20
C ALA A 65 14.33 8.06 6.30
N GLU A 66 15.43 8.82 6.41
CA GLU A 66 15.49 9.98 7.31
C GLU A 66 14.40 11.00 7.00
N ASN A 67 14.24 11.36 5.73
CA ASN A 67 13.25 12.32 5.29
C ASN A 67 11.82 11.85 5.60
N VAL A 68 11.50 10.57 5.37
CA VAL A 68 10.20 9.99 5.71
C VAL A 68 9.94 10.05 7.21
N ARG A 69 10.93 9.75 8.06
CA ARG A 69 10.74 9.84 9.52
C ARG A 69 10.47 11.27 9.97
N CYS A 70 11.23 12.24 9.47
CA CYS A 70 10.96 13.66 9.74
C CYS A 70 9.56 14.06 9.28
N LEU A 71 9.17 13.65 8.07
CA LEU A 71 7.86 13.94 7.52
C LEU A 71 6.74 13.36 8.39
N LEU A 72 6.88 12.11 8.86
CA LEU A 72 5.90 11.51 9.75
C LEU A 72 5.82 12.24 11.10
N VAL A 73 6.94 12.69 11.67
CA VAL A 73 6.94 13.51 12.90
C VAL A 73 6.10 14.77 12.72
N ASP A 74 6.24 15.48 11.60
CA ASP A 74 5.44 16.69 11.32
C ASP A 74 3.93 16.41 11.18
N HIS A 75 3.58 15.15 10.85
CA HIS A 75 2.22 14.68 10.63
C HIS A 75 1.73 13.78 11.78
N ASN A 76 2.23 13.98 13.00
CA ASN A 76 1.80 13.23 14.19
C ASN A 76 1.90 11.70 14.03
N GLY A 77 2.91 11.24 13.29
CA GLY A 77 3.20 9.84 13.04
C GLY A 77 2.40 9.16 11.94
N SER A 78 1.49 9.85 11.25
CA SER A 78 0.64 9.26 10.19
C SER A 78 0.31 10.26 9.08
N LEU A 79 0.49 9.83 7.83
CA LEU A 79 0.28 10.67 6.64
C LEU A 79 -0.50 9.88 5.57
N PRO A 80 -1.61 10.41 5.03
CA PRO A 80 -2.26 9.82 3.86
C PRO A 80 -1.28 9.72 2.68
N LEU A 81 -1.15 8.52 2.12
CA LEU A 81 -0.18 8.23 1.06
C LEU A 81 -0.41 9.08 -0.18
N ALA A 82 -1.67 9.40 -0.50
CA ALA A 82 -2.02 10.29 -1.61
C ALA A 82 -1.48 11.72 -1.44
N SER A 83 -1.23 12.16 -0.20
CA SER A 83 -0.63 13.46 0.11
C SER A 83 0.89 13.41 0.21
N PHE A 84 1.49 12.21 0.20
CA PHE A 84 2.90 12.01 0.49
C PHE A 84 3.81 12.82 -0.43
N PRO A 85 3.68 12.79 -1.77
CA PRO A 85 4.59 13.53 -2.64
C PRO A 85 4.53 15.04 -2.41
N LEU A 86 3.32 15.58 -2.19
CA LEU A 86 3.11 17.00 -1.93
C LEU A 86 3.72 17.43 -0.59
N CYS A 87 3.47 16.66 0.47
CA CYS A 87 4.03 16.96 1.80
C CYS A 87 5.56 16.82 1.80
N TYR A 88 6.09 15.83 1.08
CA TYR A 88 7.54 15.64 0.92
C TYR A 88 8.18 16.85 0.22
N ALA A 89 7.61 17.31 -0.90
CA ALA A 89 8.09 18.46 -1.67
C ALA A 89 8.01 19.79 -0.91
N HIS A 90 7.18 19.89 0.14
CA HIS A 90 7.12 21.10 0.97
C HIS A 90 8.33 21.23 1.90
N ARG A 91 8.95 20.10 2.29
CA ARG A 91 10.06 20.06 3.25
C ARG A 91 11.41 19.73 2.62
N PHE A 92 11.39 18.97 1.53
CA PHE A 92 12.58 18.43 0.86
C PHE A 92 12.49 18.66 -0.65
N GLU A 93 13.50 18.22 -1.39
CA GLU A 93 13.45 18.23 -2.85
C GLU A 93 12.28 17.38 -3.37
N PRO A 94 11.53 17.85 -4.38
CA PRO A 94 10.42 17.09 -4.95
C PRO A 94 10.84 15.71 -5.45
N LEU A 95 9.98 14.72 -5.24
CA LEU A 95 10.17 13.38 -5.78
C LEU A 95 9.98 13.41 -7.30
N LEU A 96 11.03 13.10 -8.05
CA LEU A 96 10.98 12.96 -9.50
C LEU A 96 10.46 11.58 -9.89
N ASP A 97 9.70 11.53 -10.98
CA ASP A 97 9.20 10.30 -11.56
C ASP A 97 10.19 9.76 -12.60
N HIS A 98 10.52 8.47 -12.50
CA HIS A 98 11.53 7.82 -13.34
C HIS A 98 10.97 6.52 -13.94
N ASP A 99 11.04 6.36 -15.26
CA ASP A 99 10.52 5.18 -15.97
C ASP A 99 11.06 3.84 -15.45
N ASP A 100 12.32 3.83 -14.98
CA ASP A 100 13.03 2.68 -14.43
C ASP A 100 13.27 2.80 -12.91
N GLY A 101 12.46 3.60 -12.22
CA GLY A 101 12.48 3.77 -10.78
C GLY A 101 11.74 2.66 -10.00
N ILE A 102 11.80 2.75 -8.68
CA ILE A 102 11.06 1.87 -7.77
C ILE A 102 9.74 2.57 -7.40
N PRO A 103 8.56 1.90 -7.49
CA PRO A 103 7.30 2.52 -7.08
C PRO A 103 7.41 3.09 -5.68
N LEU A 104 7.01 4.34 -5.48
CA LEU A 104 7.15 5.04 -4.20
C LEU A 104 6.56 4.25 -3.03
N GLU A 105 5.39 3.62 -3.20
CA GLU A 105 4.78 2.76 -2.17
C GLU A 105 5.68 1.60 -1.75
N HIS A 106 6.34 0.96 -2.73
CA HIS A 106 7.29 -0.12 -2.45
C HIS A 106 8.52 0.44 -1.74
N PHE A 107 9.05 1.57 -2.22
CA PHE A 107 10.23 2.20 -1.66
C PHE A 107 10.04 2.63 -0.19
N ILE A 108 8.87 3.19 0.14
CA ILE A 108 8.49 3.48 1.54
C ILE A 108 8.41 2.20 2.38
N SER A 109 7.88 1.11 1.83
CA SER A 109 7.79 -0.17 2.55
C SER A 109 9.14 -0.84 2.86
N CYS A 110 10.23 -0.33 2.28
CA CYS A 110 11.59 -0.76 2.60
C CYS A 110 12.15 -0.13 3.89
N ILE A 111 11.50 0.91 4.43
CA ILE A 111 11.97 1.65 5.60
C ILE A 111 11.63 0.89 6.89
N LYS A 112 12.61 0.72 7.77
CA LYS A 112 12.57 -0.24 8.89
C LYS A 112 11.41 -0.08 9.88
N ASP A 113 10.81 1.05 10.07
CA ASP A 113 9.99 1.36 11.25
C ASP A 113 8.71 2.07 10.82
N VAL A 114 8.41 1.91 9.53
CA VAL A 114 7.33 2.56 8.80
C VAL A 114 6.53 1.48 8.13
N GLN A 115 5.22 1.65 8.11
CA GLN A 115 4.30 0.75 7.42
C GLN A 115 3.30 1.54 6.60
N ILE A 116 2.79 0.90 5.54
CA ILE A 116 1.65 1.38 4.79
C ILE A 116 0.45 0.53 5.18
N ILE A 117 -0.57 1.15 5.75
CA ILE A 117 -1.84 0.48 6.09
C ILE A 117 -2.94 0.94 5.15
N MET A 118 -3.89 0.06 4.89
CA MET A 118 -5.14 0.42 4.24
C MET A 118 -6.20 0.58 5.32
N CYS A 119 -6.80 1.76 5.37
CA CYS A 119 -7.86 2.08 6.30
C CYS A 119 -9.23 1.98 5.63
N ASP A 120 -10.28 2.24 6.42
CA ASP A 120 -11.65 2.33 5.95
C ASP A 120 -11.77 3.31 4.77
N GLY A 121 -12.61 2.98 3.81
CA GLY A 121 -12.72 3.75 2.57
C GLY A 121 -11.58 3.54 1.56
N ALA A 122 -10.75 2.50 1.74
CA ALA A 122 -9.65 2.15 0.84
C ALA A 122 -8.56 3.23 0.71
N ILE A 123 -8.42 4.07 1.75
CA ILE A 123 -7.37 5.06 1.88
C ILE A 123 -6.11 4.36 2.38
N LYS A 124 -4.97 4.64 1.77
CA LYS A 124 -3.66 4.17 2.25
C LYS A 124 -2.99 5.26 3.08
N LYS A 125 -2.41 4.89 4.22
CA LYS A 125 -1.63 5.78 5.08
C LYS A 125 -0.24 5.23 5.32
N VAL A 126 0.74 6.10 5.29
CA VAL A 126 2.10 5.86 5.75
C VAL A 126 2.16 6.24 7.23
N GLN A 127 2.65 5.36 8.09
CA GLN A 127 2.75 5.65 9.52
C GLN A 127 3.92 4.93 10.17
N PHE A 128 4.30 5.36 11.38
CA PHE A 128 5.21 4.57 12.20
C PHE A 128 4.59 3.22 12.57
N MET A 129 5.43 2.20 12.68
CA MET A 129 5.06 0.92 13.30
C MET A 129 4.94 1.16 14.81
N ASN A 130 3.71 1.25 15.34
CA ASN A 130 3.51 1.37 16.78
C ASN A 130 4.02 0.10 17.48
N THR A 131 5.08 0.24 18.28
CA THR A 131 5.59 -0.85 19.12
C THR A 131 4.70 -1.07 20.36
N ILE A 132 3.86 -0.09 20.70
CA ILE A 132 2.90 -0.13 21.81
C ILE A 132 1.50 -0.30 21.18
N GLY A 133 1.07 -1.55 20.98
CA GLY A 133 -0.21 -1.82 20.31
C GLY A 133 -0.53 -3.25 19.93
N THR A 134 0.32 -4.23 20.23
CA THR A 134 -0.01 -5.67 20.05
C THR A 134 -0.99 -6.22 21.10
N LEU A 135 -1.91 -5.38 21.61
CA LEU A 135 -3.04 -5.83 22.44
C LEU A 135 -4.41 -5.37 21.94
N ASN A 136 -4.49 -4.58 20.86
CA ASN A 136 -5.76 -4.34 20.17
C ASN A 136 -5.64 -4.84 18.74
N GLY A 137 -5.33 -6.14 18.61
CA GLY A 137 -6.07 -6.89 17.61
C GLY A 137 -7.54 -6.63 17.90
N VAL A 138 -8.32 -6.36 16.85
CA VAL A 138 -9.71 -6.81 16.86
C VAL A 138 -9.69 -8.15 17.55
N ASP A 139 -10.48 -8.33 18.62
CA ASP A 139 -10.88 -9.64 19.10
C ASP A 139 -11.47 -10.36 17.89
N THR A 140 -10.59 -10.93 17.07
CA THR A 140 -10.80 -12.24 16.51
C THR A 140 -10.86 -13.05 17.77
N THR A 141 -12.08 -13.13 18.32
CA THR A 141 -12.57 -14.30 19.01
C THR A 141 -11.64 -15.44 18.64
N VAL A 142 -10.86 -15.91 19.61
CA VAL A 142 -10.13 -17.17 19.51
C VAL A 142 -11.22 -18.24 19.37
N CYS A 143 -11.83 -18.27 18.19
CA CYS A 143 -12.52 -19.37 17.62
C CYS A 143 -11.37 -20.20 17.11
N SER A 144 -11.26 -21.44 17.60
CA SER A 144 -10.38 -22.47 17.04
C SER A 144 -10.29 -22.32 15.52
N GLU A 145 -9.26 -21.63 15.02
CA GLU A 145 -9.07 -21.51 13.58
C GLU A 145 -8.69 -22.92 13.12
N ASN A 146 -9.57 -23.54 12.34
CA ASN A 146 -9.32 -24.83 11.73
C ASN A 146 -7.92 -24.81 11.09
N ASN A 147 -6.99 -25.61 11.60
CA ASN A 147 -5.61 -25.73 11.09
C ASN A 147 -5.56 -25.84 9.55
N ASP A 148 -6.60 -26.45 8.96
CA ASP A 148 -6.79 -26.59 7.53
C ASP A 148 -6.87 -25.26 6.77
N VAL A 149 -7.56 -24.24 7.30
CA VAL A 149 -7.69 -22.93 6.63
C VAL A 149 -6.34 -22.22 6.59
N GLN A 150 -5.61 -22.25 7.70
CA GLN A 150 -4.26 -21.68 7.76
C GLN A 150 -3.30 -22.40 6.82
N GLN A 151 -3.36 -23.74 6.76
CA GLN A 151 -2.56 -24.52 5.81
C GLN A 151 -2.91 -24.20 4.35
N ARG A 152 -4.20 -24.08 4.02
CA ARG A 152 -4.66 -23.64 2.69
C ARG A 152 -4.12 -22.25 2.35
N LEU A 153 -4.14 -21.31 3.28
CA LEU A 153 -3.63 -19.96 3.07
C LEU A 153 -2.10 -19.93 2.85
N GLN A 154 -1.35 -20.76 3.59
CA GLN A 154 0.09 -20.91 3.37
C GLN A 154 0.40 -21.52 2.00
N GLN A 155 -0.39 -22.50 1.57
CA GLN A 155 -0.27 -23.10 0.25
C GLN A 155 -0.58 -22.09 -0.85
N PHE A 156 -1.69 -21.35 -0.71
CA PHE A 156 -2.06 -20.25 -1.60
C PHE A 156 -0.95 -19.20 -1.68
N SER A 157 -0.33 -18.84 -0.55
CA SER A 157 0.79 -17.91 -0.54
C SER A 157 1.98 -18.39 -1.38
N ARG A 158 2.29 -19.70 -1.40
CA ARG A 158 3.36 -20.25 -2.23
C ARG A 158 3.00 -20.19 -3.71
N GLU A 159 1.77 -20.54 -4.04
CA GLU A 159 1.27 -20.52 -5.41
C GLU A 159 1.24 -19.11 -5.99
N VAL A 160 0.78 -18.11 -5.23
CA VAL A 160 0.82 -16.71 -5.68
C VAL A 160 2.26 -16.25 -5.90
N LEU A 161 3.19 -16.65 -5.04
CA LEU A 161 4.61 -16.36 -5.22
C LEU A 161 5.15 -16.99 -6.50
N ASP A 162 4.79 -18.24 -6.82
CA ASP A 162 5.22 -18.91 -8.05
C ASP A 162 4.58 -18.28 -9.29
N LEU A 163 3.30 -17.93 -9.23
CA LEU A 163 2.62 -17.18 -10.30
C LEU A 163 3.30 -15.84 -10.58
N LEU A 164 3.64 -15.08 -9.53
CA LEU A 164 4.30 -13.78 -9.67
C LEU A 164 5.72 -13.89 -10.24
N LYS A 165 6.45 -14.97 -9.94
CA LYS A 165 7.79 -15.21 -10.53
C LYS A 165 7.74 -15.33 -12.05
N GLN A 166 6.62 -15.78 -12.62
CA GLN A 166 6.46 -15.88 -14.07
C GLN A 166 6.22 -14.53 -14.74
N GLN A 167 5.86 -13.50 -13.96
CA GLN A 167 5.57 -12.16 -14.48
C GLN A 167 6.88 -11.38 -14.66
N SER A 168 7.65 -11.70 -15.69
CA SER A 168 8.83 -10.92 -16.08
C SER A 168 8.40 -9.58 -16.72
N PRO A 169 9.09 -8.46 -16.48
CA PRO A 169 10.38 -8.31 -15.79
C PRO A 169 10.31 -7.95 -14.30
N HIS A 170 9.15 -7.54 -13.77
CA HIS A 170 9.06 -6.93 -12.43
C HIS A 170 8.27 -7.72 -11.39
N CYS A 171 7.89 -8.96 -11.68
CA CYS A 171 7.02 -9.78 -10.82
C CYS A 171 5.73 -9.01 -10.44
N ARG A 172 5.10 -8.38 -11.44
CA ARG A 172 3.91 -7.53 -11.26
C ARG A 172 2.72 -8.12 -12.00
N LEU A 173 1.58 -8.16 -11.34
CA LEU A 173 0.32 -8.65 -11.89
C LEU A 173 -0.83 -7.70 -11.52
N PRO A 174 -1.54 -7.09 -12.49
CA PRO A 174 -2.74 -6.33 -12.18
C PRO A 174 -3.75 -7.20 -11.43
N VAL A 175 -4.32 -6.69 -10.33
CA VAL A 175 -5.30 -7.45 -9.54
C VAL A 175 -6.49 -7.89 -10.39
N SER A 176 -6.92 -7.05 -11.34
CA SER A 176 -8.00 -7.36 -12.29
C SER A 176 -7.73 -8.58 -13.16
N LYS A 177 -6.45 -8.91 -13.41
CA LYS A 177 -6.02 -10.09 -14.16
C LYS A 177 -5.65 -11.28 -13.25
N PHE A 178 -5.72 -11.13 -11.93
CA PHE A 178 -5.25 -12.16 -11.00
C PHE A 178 -5.97 -13.49 -11.22
N VAL A 179 -7.31 -13.49 -11.25
CA VAL A 179 -8.11 -14.72 -11.33
C VAL A 179 -7.86 -15.46 -12.64
N SER A 180 -7.77 -14.74 -13.76
CA SER A 180 -7.49 -15.34 -15.07
C SER A 180 -6.08 -15.89 -15.16
N SER A 181 -5.07 -15.15 -14.69
CA SER A 181 -3.68 -15.64 -14.66
C SER A 181 -3.49 -16.84 -13.73
N TYR A 182 -4.16 -16.85 -12.58
CA TYR A 182 -4.13 -17.99 -11.66
C TYR A 182 -4.74 -19.24 -12.31
N HIS A 183 -5.88 -19.10 -12.98
CA HIS A 183 -6.52 -20.20 -13.70
C HIS A 183 -5.65 -20.73 -14.84
N GLN A 184 -5.05 -19.84 -15.63
CA GLN A 184 -4.16 -20.23 -16.72
C GLN A 184 -2.93 -21.00 -16.22
N TYR A 185 -2.36 -20.59 -15.08
CA TYR A 185 -1.13 -21.21 -14.59
C TYR A 185 -1.35 -22.53 -13.85
N PHE A 186 -2.40 -22.64 -13.02
CA PHE A 186 -2.66 -23.82 -12.21
C PHE A 186 -3.77 -24.73 -12.76
N SER A 187 -4.38 -24.37 -13.89
CA SER A 187 -5.52 -25.06 -14.49
C SER A 187 -6.68 -25.27 -13.51
N ARG A 188 -6.87 -24.33 -12.56
CA ARG A 188 -7.90 -24.41 -11.52
C ARG A 188 -8.43 -23.03 -11.14
N GLN A 189 -9.69 -22.97 -10.74
CA GLN A 189 -10.32 -21.70 -10.36
C GLN A 189 -9.91 -21.31 -8.93
N CYS A 190 -9.48 -20.06 -8.73
CA CYS A 190 -9.25 -19.50 -7.41
C CYS A 190 -10.59 -19.14 -6.75
N ARG A 191 -11.16 -20.05 -5.96
CA ARG A 191 -12.37 -19.80 -5.17
C ARG A 191 -12.00 -19.10 -3.87
N VAL A 192 -12.36 -17.83 -3.74
CA VAL A 192 -12.02 -17.00 -2.57
C VAL A 192 -12.59 -17.59 -1.26
N ALA A 193 -13.79 -18.17 -1.33
CA ALA A 193 -14.48 -18.78 -0.20
C ALA A 193 -13.75 -20.00 0.40
N ASP A 194 -12.96 -20.73 -0.39
CA ASP A 194 -12.20 -21.90 0.08
C ASP A 194 -11.14 -21.52 1.15
N TYR A 195 -10.80 -20.23 1.19
CA TYR A 195 -9.85 -19.65 2.13
C TYR A 195 -10.52 -18.85 3.27
N GLY A 196 -11.86 -18.82 3.34
CA GLY A 196 -12.60 -18.07 4.36
C GLY A 196 -12.79 -16.58 4.06
N TYR A 197 -12.57 -16.15 2.81
CA TYR A 197 -12.73 -14.75 2.39
C TYR A 197 -13.87 -14.60 1.38
N THR A 198 -14.44 -13.40 1.31
CA THR A 198 -15.50 -13.06 0.33
C THR A 198 -14.98 -12.16 -0.79
N LYS A 199 -13.92 -11.40 -0.54
CA LYS A 199 -13.30 -10.50 -1.52
C LYS A 199 -11.86 -10.93 -1.80
N ILE A 200 -11.48 -10.91 -3.08
CA ILE A 200 -10.13 -11.28 -3.50
C ILE A 200 -9.05 -10.37 -2.87
N ILE A 201 -9.37 -9.09 -2.69
CA ILE A 201 -8.46 -8.12 -2.05
C ILE A 201 -8.16 -8.57 -0.61
N ASP A 202 -9.17 -8.97 0.15
CA ASP A 202 -9.01 -9.37 1.55
C ASP A 202 -8.17 -10.65 1.64
N LEU A 203 -8.40 -11.63 0.74
CA LEU A 203 -7.57 -12.82 0.61
C LEU A 203 -6.10 -12.49 0.29
N LEU A 204 -5.86 -11.56 -0.64
CA LEU A 204 -4.51 -11.13 -0.99
C LEU A 204 -3.84 -10.35 0.16
N MET A 205 -4.59 -9.53 0.90
CA MET A 205 -4.09 -8.83 2.09
C MET A 205 -3.71 -9.81 3.21
N ALA A 206 -4.42 -10.95 3.32
CA ALA A 206 -4.10 -12.00 4.28
C ALA A 206 -2.72 -12.65 4.05
N ILE A 207 -2.16 -12.56 2.84
CA ILE A 207 -0.81 -13.02 2.48
C ILE A 207 0.17 -11.86 2.26
N SER A 208 -0.07 -10.70 2.87
CA SER A 208 0.79 -9.49 2.79
C SER A 208 2.25 -9.68 3.21
N LYS A 209 2.57 -10.75 3.94
CA LYS A 209 3.97 -11.13 4.20
C LYS A 209 4.71 -11.48 2.90
N THR A 210 4.01 -12.08 1.95
CA THR A 210 4.56 -12.61 0.71
C THR A 210 4.43 -11.61 -0.43
N ILE A 211 3.31 -10.90 -0.51
CA ILE A 211 2.99 -9.97 -1.58
C ILE A 211 2.71 -8.57 -1.06
N GLN A 212 2.77 -7.58 -1.95
CA GLN A 212 2.37 -6.21 -1.70
C GLN A 212 1.39 -5.78 -2.80
N ILE A 213 0.37 -5.01 -2.42
CA ILE A 213 -0.61 -4.44 -3.35
C ILE A 213 -0.31 -2.95 -3.51
N LEU A 214 0.16 -2.56 -4.70
CA LEU A 214 0.45 -1.18 -5.08
C LEU A 214 -0.79 -0.51 -5.69
N GLY A 215 -0.89 0.81 -5.58
CA GLY A 215 -1.94 1.61 -6.19
C GLY A 215 -3.32 1.46 -5.54
N ASN A 216 -4.32 2.11 -6.14
CA ASN A 216 -5.68 2.19 -5.63
C ASN A 216 -6.71 1.81 -6.71
N GLY A 217 -7.94 1.52 -6.27
CA GLY A 217 -9.05 1.17 -7.17
C GLY A 217 -8.73 0.05 -8.17
N ASN A 218 -9.03 0.31 -9.44
CA ASN A 218 -8.87 -0.65 -10.54
C ASN A 218 -7.44 -0.74 -11.08
N LYS A 219 -6.56 0.19 -10.70
CA LYS A 219 -5.14 0.23 -11.08
C LYS A 219 -4.24 -0.53 -10.10
N ARG A 220 -4.84 -1.31 -9.18
CA ARG A 220 -4.07 -2.09 -8.20
C ARG A 220 -3.21 -3.14 -8.88
N ILE A 221 -1.95 -3.21 -8.47
CA ILE A 221 -0.96 -4.18 -8.96
C ILE A 221 -0.45 -4.99 -7.78
N ILE A 222 -0.39 -6.30 -7.94
CA ILE A 222 0.23 -7.23 -6.99
C ILE A 222 1.70 -7.37 -7.37
N THR A 223 2.59 -7.26 -6.39
CA THR A 223 4.01 -7.60 -6.54
C THR A 223 4.52 -8.38 -5.33
N LEU A 224 5.75 -8.88 -5.38
CA LEU A 224 6.39 -9.49 -4.22
C LEU A 224 6.69 -8.42 -3.17
N SER A 225 6.43 -8.72 -1.90
CA SER A 225 6.82 -7.84 -0.79
C SER A 225 8.34 -7.62 -0.79
N HIS A 226 8.82 -6.50 -0.24
CA HIS A 226 10.26 -6.25 -0.10
C HIS A 226 10.98 -7.44 0.57
N ARG A 227 10.37 -8.00 1.63
CA ARG A 227 10.89 -9.18 2.33
C ARG A 227 11.01 -10.40 1.41
N SER A 228 10.01 -10.66 0.58
CA SER A 228 10.04 -11.77 -0.39
C SER A 228 11.07 -11.55 -1.48
N GLN A 229 11.22 -10.33 -1.98
CA GLN A 229 12.23 -9.99 -2.99
C GLN A 229 13.64 -10.19 -2.45
N VAL A 230 13.93 -9.66 -1.25
CA VAL A 230 15.24 -9.85 -0.59
C VAL A 230 15.52 -11.32 -0.32
N LYS A 231 14.55 -12.08 0.20
CA LYS A 231 14.71 -13.52 0.44
C LYS A 231 15.00 -14.28 -0.86
N ARG A 232 14.27 -13.97 -1.93
CA ARG A 232 14.48 -14.57 -3.25
C ARG A 232 15.86 -14.24 -3.78
N PHE A 233 16.20 -12.96 -3.86
CA PHE A 233 17.50 -12.49 -4.36
C PHE A 233 18.66 -13.12 -3.59
N THR A 234 18.56 -13.17 -2.26
CA THR A 234 19.56 -13.83 -1.41
C THR A 234 19.70 -15.32 -1.75
N ASN A 235 18.58 -16.03 -1.92
CA ASN A 235 18.60 -17.45 -2.27
C ASN A 235 19.18 -17.70 -3.66
N ASP A 236 18.82 -16.88 -4.64
CA ASP A 236 19.32 -16.99 -6.01
C ASP A 236 20.82 -16.67 -6.05
N LEU A 237 21.27 -15.63 -5.35
CA LEU A 237 22.69 -15.30 -5.19
C LEU A 237 23.47 -16.44 -4.50
N VAL A 238 22.95 -16.99 -3.40
CA VAL A 238 23.58 -18.14 -2.72
C VAL A 238 23.69 -19.35 -3.65
N ARG A 239 22.65 -19.63 -4.46
CA ARG A 239 22.68 -20.71 -5.45
C ARG A 239 23.75 -20.46 -6.51
N MET A 240 23.81 -19.25 -7.05
CA MET A 240 24.83 -18.84 -8.02
C MET A 240 26.25 -19.03 -7.47
N LEU A 241 26.51 -18.54 -6.25
CA LEU A 241 27.82 -18.64 -5.62
C LEU A 241 28.20 -20.10 -5.34
N LYS A 242 27.26 -20.94 -4.87
CA LYS A 242 27.52 -22.38 -4.66
C LYS A 242 27.90 -23.12 -5.93
N ASN A 243 27.40 -22.67 -7.08
CA ASN A 243 27.69 -23.28 -8.38
C ASN A 243 29.03 -22.81 -8.99
N LYS A 244 29.72 -21.83 -8.37
CA LYS A 244 31.03 -21.35 -8.83
C LYS A 244 32.13 -21.92 -7.91
N PRO A 245 33.27 -22.39 -8.47
CA PRO A 245 34.34 -23.02 -7.68
C PRO A 245 34.92 -22.10 -6.61
N GLN A 246 35.05 -20.82 -6.93
CA GLN A 246 35.58 -19.75 -6.07
C GLN A 246 34.54 -19.13 -5.11
N ARG A 247 33.26 -19.55 -5.18
CA ARG A 247 32.16 -18.98 -4.40
C ARG A 247 32.08 -17.45 -4.44
N SER A 248 32.48 -16.86 -5.55
CA SER A 248 32.48 -15.42 -5.81
C SER A 248 32.04 -15.12 -7.25
N ILE A 249 31.48 -13.93 -7.45
CA ILE A 249 31.05 -13.38 -8.73
C ILE A 249 31.25 -11.86 -8.71
N HIS A 250 31.62 -11.26 -9.85
CA HIS A 250 31.63 -9.80 -9.95
C HIS A 250 30.20 -9.27 -10.02
N ILE A 251 29.96 -8.11 -9.39
CA ILE A 251 28.63 -7.47 -9.36
C ILE A 251 28.10 -7.21 -10.78
N SER A 252 28.98 -6.85 -11.71
CA SER A 252 28.66 -6.64 -13.13
C SER A 252 28.09 -7.87 -13.84
N ASP A 253 28.39 -9.06 -13.34
CA ASP A 253 28.00 -10.33 -13.98
C ASP A 253 26.67 -10.85 -13.44
N ILE A 254 26.19 -10.33 -12.30
CA ILE A 254 24.94 -10.76 -11.67
C ILE A 254 23.73 -10.64 -12.62
N PRO A 255 23.53 -9.52 -13.37
CA PRO A 255 22.38 -9.40 -14.26
C PRO A 255 22.35 -10.39 -15.43
N ARG A 256 23.49 -11.02 -15.78
CA ARG A 256 23.57 -12.01 -16.87
C ARG A 256 23.25 -13.42 -16.42
N GLU A 257 23.31 -13.66 -15.12
CA GLU A 257 23.19 -14.98 -14.49
C GLU A 257 21.85 -15.13 -13.72
N TYR A 258 21.04 -14.06 -13.67
CA TYR A 258 19.74 -13.94 -13.00
C TYR A 258 18.59 -13.89 -14.02
#